data_AF-A0A0F7G065-F1
#
_entry.id   AF-A0A0F7G065-F1
#
_cell.length_a   1.000
_cell.length_b   1.000
_cell.length_c   1.000
_cell.angle_alpha   90.00
_cell.angle_beta   90.00
_cell.angle_gamma   90.00
#
_symmetry.space_group_name_H-M   'P 1'
#
loop_
_entity.id
_entity.type
_entity.pdbx_description
1 polymer ?
#
loop_
_entity_poly.entity_id
_entity_poly.type
_entity_poly.pdbx_seq_one_letter_code
_entity_poly.pdbx_strand_id
1 'polypeptide(L)'
;MAPQAPDQAATKAAFFEAFGGVRGMVETTVPGLVFVLSYTINRDIKISAIAALTISAVLAVSRLIQRDTVKHAFSGVFGVAFGAVFAMMSGDAKNFYLPGMLYTLGLGVAYVATAAAGVPLLGLILGPVFREMLSWRTRNPGRKAAYVKASYVWGAILLAKSAITFPIYFWGDATQLGWLRVALGIPPFLLAVYLTWIILVKAPAPIDVVAEMEAEEKAEKEREAERKRAAAAEKMP
;
A
#
# COMPACT_ATOMS: atom_id res chain seq x y z
N MET A 1 1.74 16.83 31.04
CA MET A 1 2.71 16.40 30.02
C MET A 1 2.42 14.94 29.72
N ALA A 2 1.71 14.64 28.61
CA ALA A 2 1.12 13.31 28.36
C ALA A 2 2.18 12.28 27.87
N PRO A 3 2.03 10.98 28.20
CA PRO A 3 3.00 9.94 27.81
C PRO A 3 2.78 9.56 26.33
N GLN A 4 3.52 10.21 25.41
CA GLN A 4 3.41 10.01 23.95
C GLN A 4 4.49 9.08 23.33
N ALA A 5 5.28 8.36 24.11
CA ALA A 5 6.50 7.71 23.61
C ALA A 5 6.33 6.31 22.94
N PRO A 6 5.45 5.39 23.39
CA PRO A 6 5.42 4.02 22.83
C PRO A 6 4.63 3.91 21.51
N ASP A 7 3.53 4.65 21.40
CA ASP A 7 2.49 4.50 20.36
C ASP A 7 2.98 4.94 18.96
N GLN A 8 3.65 6.10 18.91
CA GLN A 8 4.26 6.58 17.66
C GLN A 8 5.47 5.76 17.24
N ALA A 9 6.27 5.26 18.20
CA ALA A 9 7.50 4.54 17.91
C ALA A 9 7.22 3.18 17.25
N ALA A 10 6.26 2.42 17.78
CA ALA A 10 5.86 1.13 17.21
C ALA A 10 5.22 1.30 15.82
N THR A 11 4.35 2.30 15.65
CA THR A 11 3.74 2.59 14.33
C THR A 11 4.80 3.03 13.32
N LYS A 12 5.74 3.90 13.71
CA LYS A 12 6.87 4.31 12.85
C LYS A 12 7.78 3.15 12.50
N ALA A 13 8.12 2.28 13.46
CA ALA A 13 8.98 1.12 13.24
C ALA A 13 8.33 0.11 12.28
N ALA A 14 7.05 -0.21 12.48
CA ALA A 14 6.34 -1.14 11.61
C ALA A 14 6.08 -0.54 10.22
N PHE A 15 5.84 0.78 10.11
CA PHE A 15 5.83 1.45 8.81
C PHE A 15 7.21 1.42 8.15
N PHE A 16 8.28 1.68 8.88
CA PHE A 16 9.64 1.65 8.37
C PHE A 16 9.99 0.26 7.82
N GLU A 17 9.59 -0.80 8.52
CA GLU A 17 9.74 -2.18 8.08
C GLU A 17 8.87 -2.50 6.85
N ALA A 18 7.61 -2.08 6.86
CA ALA A 18 6.68 -2.23 5.73
C ALA A 18 7.14 -1.53 4.45
N PHE A 19 7.89 -0.42 4.58
CA PHE A 19 8.45 0.33 3.46
C PHE A 19 9.85 -0.16 3.06
N GLY A 20 10.37 -1.25 3.63
CA GLY A 20 11.65 -1.85 3.24
C GLY A 20 12.87 -1.22 3.92
N GLY A 21 12.71 -0.65 5.11
CA GLY A 21 13.78 -0.07 5.91
C GLY A 21 14.29 1.29 5.42
N VAL A 22 15.47 1.73 5.91
CA VAL A 22 16.10 3.02 5.53
C VAL A 22 16.14 3.18 4.02
N ARG A 23 16.51 2.11 3.32
CA ARG A 23 16.68 2.13 1.88
C ARG A 23 15.37 2.30 1.14
N GLY A 24 14.33 1.55 1.50
CA GLY A 24 13.03 1.71 0.88
C GLY A 24 12.35 3.05 1.22
N MET A 25 12.62 3.62 2.40
CA MET A 25 12.22 5.00 2.71
C MET A 25 12.95 6.04 1.86
N VAL A 26 14.26 5.90 1.67
CA VAL A 26 15.04 6.77 0.76
C VAL A 26 14.47 6.66 -0.65
N GLU A 27 14.19 5.45 -1.11
CA GLU A 27 13.67 5.20 -2.45
C GLU A 27 12.26 5.74 -2.68
N THR A 28 11.43 5.81 -1.64
CA THR A 28 10.07 6.37 -1.72
C THR A 28 10.01 7.88 -1.45
N THR A 29 10.94 8.41 -0.66
CA THR A 29 10.91 9.81 -0.20
C THR A 29 11.73 10.73 -1.11
N VAL A 30 12.89 10.28 -1.60
CA VAL A 30 13.78 11.12 -2.42
C VAL A 30 13.14 11.59 -3.72
N PRO A 31 12.46 10.74 -4.53
CA PRO A 31 11.81 11.21 -5.75
C PRO A 31 10.71 12.24 -5.47
N GLY A 32 9.93 12.02 -4.42
CA GLY A 32 8.88 12.95 -4.00
C GLY A 32 9.43 14.30 -3.54
N LEU A 33 10.52 14.30 -2.76
CA LEU A 33 11.19 15.53 -2.35
C LEU A 33 11.78 16.29 -3.53
N VAL A 34 12.42 15.59 -4.48
CA VAL A 34 12.98 16.22 -5.67
C VAL A 34 11.89 16.82 -6.55
N PHE A 35 10.74 16.15 -6.68
CA PHE A 35 9.57 16.72 -7.35
C PHE A 35 9.13 18.03 -6.68
N VAL A 36 8.92 18.01 -5.36
CA VAL A 36 8.44 19.17 -4.60
C VAL A 36 9.43 20.33 -4.69
N LEU A 37 10.71 20.08 -4.44
CA LEU A 37 11.76 21.11 -4.50
C LEU A 37 11.88 21.70 -5.91
N SER A 38 11.93 20.86 -6.94
CA SER A 38 11.98 21.33 -8.33
C SER A 38 10.73 22.14 -8.69
N TYR A 39 9.55 21.71 -8.25
CA TYR A 39 8.30 22.41 -8.57
C TYR A 39 8.17 23.73 -7.81
N THR A 40 8.63 23.80 -6.56
CA THR A 40 8.64 25.03 -5.77
C THR A 40 9.53 26.10 -6.41
N ILE A 41 10.68 25.72 -6.98
CA ILE A 41 11.63 26.64 -7.59
C ILE A 41 11.19 27.03 -9.01
N ASN A 42 10.84 26.03 -9.82
CA ASN A 42 10.66 26.24 -11.26
C ASN A 42 9.20 26.49 -11.66
N ARG A 43 8.24 26.16 -10.77
CA ARG A 43 6.78 26.12 -11.04
C ARG A 43 6.38 25.31 -12.27
N ASP A 44 7.32 24.56 -12.86
CA ASP A 44 7.14 23.75 -14.05
C ASP A 44 6.95 22.28 -13.64
N ILE A 45 5.75 21.79 -13.91
CA ILE A 45 5.34 20.42 -13.59
C ILE A 45 6.10 19.41 -14.44
N LYS A 46 6.40 19.73 -15.71
CA LYS A 46 7.05 18.80 -16.65
C LYS A 46 8.49 18.56 -16.22
N ILE A 47 9.25 19.62 -15.94
CA ILE A 47 10.65 19.51 -15.51
C ILE A 47 10.74 18.75 -14.17
N SER A 48 9.86 19.09 -13.23
CA SER A 48 9.85 18.48 -11.89
C SER A 48 9.44 17.01 -11.93
N ALA A 49 8.48 16.67 -12.78
CA ALA A 49 8.08 15.29 -13.02
C ALA A 49 9.21 14.50 -13.68
N ILE A 50 9.85 15.02 -14.72
CA ILE A 50 10.98 14.36 -15.39
C ILE A 50 12.11 14.10 -14.40
N ALA A 51 12.51 15.08 -13.60
CA ALA A 51 13.58 14.92 -12.60
C ALA A 51 13.26 13.81 -11.58
N ALA A 52 12.04 13.82 -11.02
CA ALA A 52 11.60 12.80 -10.07
C ALA A 52 11.48 11.41 -10.70
N LEU A 53 11.03 11.35 -11.96
CA LEU A 53 10.95 10.11 -12.73
C LEU A 53 12.32 9.55 -13.06
N THR A 54 13.29 10.37 -13.45
CA THR A 54 14.67 9.93 -13.71
C THR A 54 15.30 9.33 -12.46
N ILE A 55 15.15 9.99 -11.31
CA ILE A 55 15.64 9.45 -10.03
C ILE A 55 14.92 8.15 -9.66
N SER A 56 13.59 8.09 -9.83
CA SER A 56 12.83 6.87 -9.58
C SER A 56 13.29 5.72 -10.49
N ALA A 57 13.57 6.01 -11.77
CA ALA A 57 14.05 5.03 -12.73
C ALA A 57 15.44 4.51 -12.37
N VAL A 58 16.38 5.39 -11.96
CA VAL A 58 17.71 4.97 -11.50
C VAL A 58 17.63 4.05 -10.28
N LEU A 59 16.76 4.38 -9.32
CA LEU A 59 16.54 3.56 -8.13
C LEU A 59 15.85 2.23 -8.46
N ALA A 60 14.90 2.23 -9.39
CA ALA A 60 14.25 1.02 -9.88
C ALA A 60 15.22 0.10 -10.64
N VAL A 61 16.10 0.65 -11.47
CA VAL A 61 17.15 -0.11 -12.18
C VAL A 61 18.17 -0.67 -11.19
N SER A 62 18.57 0.10 -10.18
CA SER A 62 19.41 -0.38 -9.07
C SER A 62 18.79 -1.58 -8.35
N ARG A 63 17.46 -1.56 -8.12
CA ARG A 63 16.69 -2.70 -7.59
C ARG A 63 16.67 -3.90 -8.53
N LEU A 64 16.48 -3.67 -9.83
CA LEU A 64 16.40 -4.73 -10.84
C LEU A 64 17.73 -5.49 -10.95
N ILE A 65 18.84 -4.75 -10.92
CA ILE A 65 20.20 -5.31 -10.90
C ILE A 65 20.44 -6.15 -9.65
N GLN A 66 19.78 -5.82 -8.54
CA GLN A 66 19.90 -6.52 -7.26
C GLN A 66 18.94 -7.71 -7.08
N ARG A 67 18.21 -8.09 -8.15
CA ARG A 67 17.32 -9.27 -8.18
C ARG A 67 16.16 -9.26 -7.19
N ASP A 68 15.62 -8.08 -6.89
CA ASP A 68 14.34 -8.02 -6.17
C ASP A 68 13.16 -8.43 -7.09
N THR A 69 12.52 -9.51 -6.66
CA THR A 69 11.18 -10.03 -7.03
C THR A 69 10.72 -9.83 -8.49
N VAL A 70 11.08 -10.82 -9.31
CA VAL A 70 10.55 -11.12 -10.66
C VAL A 70 9.00 -11.07 -10.74
N LYS A 71 8.28 -11.17 -9.61
CA LYS A 71 6.81 -11.13 -9.50
C LYS A 71 6.17 -9.82 -9.99
N HIS A 72 6.82 -8.67 -9.90
CA HIS A 72 6.27 -7.39 -10.38
C HIS A 72 6.47 -7.13 -11.87
N ALA A 73 7.52 -7.72 -12.47
CA ALA A 73 7.76 -7.61 -13.91
C ALA A 73 6.65 -8.31 -14.73
N PHE A 74 6.11 -9.42 -14.23
CA PHE A 74 5.03 -10.14 -14.90
C PHE A 74 3.70 -9.37 -14.90
N SER A 75 3.33 -8.69 -13.81
CA SER A 75 2.03 -7.97 -13.76
C SER A 75 1.93 -6.85 -14.80
N GLY A 76 3.06 -6.22 -15.15
CA GLY A 76 3.09 -5.18 -16.20
C GLY A 76 2.87 -5.75 -17.59
N VAL A 77 3.57 -6.84 -17.93
CA VAL A 77 3.45 -7.51 -19.23
C VAL A 77 2.04 -8.09 -19.44
N PHE A 78 1.47 -8.74 -18.41
CA PHE A 78 0.10 -9.23 -18.48
C PHE A 78 -0.92 -8.11 -18.64
N GLY A 79 -0.76 -6.98 -17.94
CA GLY A 79 -1.64 -5.82 -18.09
C GLY A 79 -1.60 -5.23 -19.50
N VAL A 80 -0.42 -5.11 -20.09
CA VAL A 80 -0.24 -4.61 -21.48
C VAL A 80 -0.84 -5.59 -22.48
N ALA A 81 -0.58 -6.90 -22.33
CA ALA A 81 -1.13 -7.92 -23.22
C ALA A 81 -2.67 -7.93 -23.16
N PHE A 82 -3.25 -7.83 -21.97
CA PHE A 82 -4.70 -7.80 -21.79
C PHE A 82 -5.33 -6.55 -22.40
N GLY A 83 -4.71 -5.38 -22.21
CA GLY A 83 -5.12 -4.14 -22.88
C GLY A 83 -5.03 -4.24 -24.40
N ALA A 84 -3.93 -4.80 -24.92
CA ALA A 84 -3.74 -4.97 -26.35
C ALA A 84 -4.81 -5.86 -26.99
N VAL A 85 -5.19 -6.96 -26.32
CA VAL A 85 -6.29 -7.83 -26.79
C VAL A 85 -7.60 -7.05 -26.90
N PHE A 86 -7.95 -6.24 -25.90
CA PHE A 86 -9.17 -5.42 -25.93
C PHE A 86 -9.17 -4.41 -27.08
N ALA A 87 -8.04 -3.73 -27.32
CA ALA A 87 -7.91 -2.79 -28.42
C ALA A 87 -8.01 -3.46 -29.79
N MET A 88 -7.37 -4.63 -29.96
CA MET A 88 -7.41 -5.40 -31.19
C MET A 88 -8.81 -5.96 -31.49
N MET A 89 -9.52 -6.45 -30.47
CA MET A 89 -10.87 -6.99 -30.64
C MET A 89 -11.89 -5.90 -31.01
N SER A 90 -11.72 -4.68 -30.51
CA SER A 90 -12.67 -3.60 -30.76
C SER A 90 -12.33 -2.72 -31.96
N GLY A 91 -11.11 -2.80 -32.49
CA GLY A 91 -10.61 -1.88 -33.52
C GLY A 91 -10.42 -0.43 -33.04
N ASP A 92 -10.36 -0.18 -31.74
CA ASP A 92 -10.18 1.16 -31.15
C ASP A 92 -9.06 1.14 -30.11
N ALA A 93 -8.04 1.97 -30.33
CA ALA A 93 -6.88 2.08 -29.44
C ALA A 93 -7.25 2.55 -28.02
N LYS A 94 -8.38 3.26 -27.84
CA LYS A 94 -8.85 3.68 -26.51
C LYS A 94 -9.18 2.49 -25.60
N ASN A 95 -9.59 1.37 -26.19
CA ASN A 95 -9.97 0.18 -25.43
C ASN A 95 -8.77 -0.54 -24.81
N PHE A 96 -7.54 -0.16 -25.19
CA PHE A 96 -6.34 -0.53 -24.46
C PHE A 96 -6.41 -0.15 -22.98
N TYR A 97 -6.99 1.01 -22.68
CA TYR A 97 -7.05 1.56 -21.32
C TYR A 97 -8.24 1.04 -20.51
N LEU A 98 -9.27 0.52 -21.19
CA LEU A 98 -10.57 0.20 -20.58
C LEU A 98 -10.48 -0.83 -19.45
N PRO A 99 -9.75 -1.97 -19.58
CA PRO A 99 -9.61 -2.91 -18.47
C PRO A 99 -9.00 -2.27 -17.22
N GLY A 100 -7.96 -1.44 -17.39
CA GLY A 100 -7.32 -0.74 -16.28
C GLY A 100 -8.21 0.33 -15.64
N MET A 101 -9.07 0.98 -16.43
CA MET A 101 -10.06 1.94 -15.94
C MET A 101 -11.16 1.25 -15.14
N LEU A 102 -11.71 0.14 -15.65
CA LEU A 102 -12.70 -0.67 -14.94
C LEU A 102 -12.14 -1.23 -13.63
N TYR A 103 -10.90 -1.72 -13.65
CA TYR A 103 -10.21 -2.14 -12.42
C TYR A 103 -10.10 -1.00 -11.41
N THR A 104 -9.69 0.19 -11.83
CA THR A 104 -9.54 1.37 -10.96
C THR A 104 -10.89 1.76 -10.34
N LEU A 105 -11.95 1.78 -11.16
CA LEU A 105 -13.31 2.07 -10.71
C LEU A 105 -13.82 1.02 -9.73
N GLY A 106 -13.71 -0.27 -10.08
CA GLY A 106 -14.12 -1.39 -9.24
C GLY A 106 -13.37 -1.41 -7.91
N LEU A 107 -12.06 -1.13 -7.92
CA LEU A 107 -11.26 -1.03 -6.71
C LEU A 107 -11.70 0.17 -5.84
N GLY A 108 -11.98 1.32 -6.45
CA GLY A 108 -12.52 2.48 -5.73
C GLY A 108 -13.85 2.17 -5.05
N VAL A 109 -14.77 1.53 -5.77
CA VAL A 109 -16.06 1.05 -5.22
C VAL A 109 -15.82 0.03 -4.10
N ALA A 110 -14.92 -0.93 -4.29
CA ALA A 110 -14.61 -1.95 -3.29
C ALA A 110 -14.08 -1.33 -1.99
N TYR A 111 -13.20 -0.32 -2.08
CA TYR A 111 -12.72 0.41 -0.90
C TYR A 111 -13.87 1.06 -0.13
N VAL A 112 -14.80 1.73 -0.82
CA VAL A 112 -15.96 2.39 -0.19
C VAL A 112 -16.93 1.36 0.39
N ALA A 113 -17.27 0.33 -0.38
CA ALA A 113 -18.25 -0.69 0.01
C ALA A 113 -17.76 -1.52 1.21
N THR A 114 -16.49 -1.94 1.19
CA THR A 114 -15.91 -2.71 2.31
C THR A 114 -15.74 -1.85 3.57
N ALA A 115 -15.39 -0.57 3.42
CA ALA A 115 -15.38 0.37 4.54
C ALA A 115 -16.79 0.56 5.13
N ALA A 116 -17.81 0.71 4.28
CA ALA A 116 -19.21 0.81 4.70
C ALA A 116 -19.72 -0.47 5.39
N ALA A 117 -19.30 -1.65 4.91
CA ALA A 117 -19.58 -2.94 5.53
C ALA A 117 -18.80 -3.19 6.83
N GLY A 118 -17.96 -2.25 7.28
CA GLY A 118 -17.17 -2.36 8.52
C GLY A 118 -15.96 -3.29 8.42
N VAL A 119 -15.58 -3.69 7.21
CA VAL A 119 -14.45 -4.57 6.88
C VAL A 119 -13.47 -3.88 5.92
N PRO A 120 -12.94 -2.70 6.27
CA PRO A 120 -12.16 -1.86 5.37
C PRO A 120 -11.04 -2.63 4.66
N LEU A 121 -10.96 -2.50 3.34
CA LEU A 121 -9.93 -3.17 2.52
C LEU A 121 -8.52 -2.84 3.01
N LEU A 122 -8.25 -1.60 3.45
CA LEU A 122 -6.94 -1.27 4.01
C LEU A 122 -6.64 -2.03 5.30
N GLY A 123 -7.64 -2.35 6.13
CA GLY A 123 -7.41 -3.16 7.32
C GLY A 123 -7.01 -4.60 6.97
N LEU A 124 -7.55 -5.14 5.88
CA LEU A 124 -7.16 -6.47 5.37
C LEU A 124 -5.76 -6.48 4.79
N ILE A 125 -5.35 -5.40 4.12
CA ILE A 125 -4.00 -5.26 3.54
C ILE A 125 -2.97 -4.97 4.62
N LEU A 126 -3.27 -4.04 5.53
CA LEU A 126 -2.31 -3.54 6.52
C LEU A 126 -2.25 -4.40 7.79
N GLY A 127 -3.31 -5.13 8.13
CA GLY A 127 -3.33 -6.00 9.31
C GLY A 127 -2.16 -7.00 9.35
N PRO A 128 -1.92 -7.77 8.26
CA PRO A 128 -0.74 -8.63 8.17
C PRO A 128 0.58 -7.86 8.19
N VAL A 129 0.63 -6.70 7.54
CA VAL A 129 1.83 -5.83 7.48
C VAL A 129 2.25 -5.37 8.88
N PHE A 130 1.28 -5.07 9.75
CA PHE A 130 1.52 -4.66 11.13
C PHE A 130 1.51 -5.83 12.13
N ARG A 131 1.51 -7.09 11.65
CA ARG A 131 1.47 -8.31 12.48
C ARG A 131 0.28 -8.40 13.45
N GLU A 132 -0.78 -7.64 13.20
CA GLU A 132 -2.00 -7.62 14.02
C GLU A 132 -3.15 -8.43 13.40
N MET A 133 -2.98 -8.89 12.16
CA MET A 133 -3.94 -9.67 11.36
C MET A 133 -5.34 -9.04 11.36
N LEU A 134 -6.31 -9.66 12.03
CA LEU A 134 -7.71 -9.18 12.13
C LEU A 134 -8.05 -8.64 13.53
N SER A 135 -7.09 -8.55 14.45
CA SER A 135 -7.33 -8.09 15.83
C SER A 135 -7.81 -6.64 15.89
N TRP A 136 -7.45 -5.81 14.90
CA TRP A 136 -8.00 -4.46 14.74
C TRP A 136 -9.53 -4.43 14.66
N ARG A 137 -10.18 -5.52 14.23
CA ARG A 137 -11.66 -5.57 14.12
C ARG A 137 -12.35 -5.67 15.47
N THR A 138 -11.73 -6.37 16.42
CA THR A 138 -12.36 -6.82 17.67
C THR A 138 -11.72 -6.18 18.90
N ARG A 139 -10.39 -6.05 18.92
CA ARG A 139 -9.61 -5.62 20.09
C ARG A 139 -9.20 -4.15 20.03
N ASN A 140 -9.20 -3.51 18.86
CA ASN A 140 -8.75 -2.12 18.71
C ASN A 140 -9.72 -1.25 17.88
N PRO A 141 -10.79 -0.72 18.49
CA PRO A 141 -11.82 0.04 17.76
C PRO A 141 -11.28 1.35 17.15
N GLY A 142 -10.28 1.99 17.76
CA GLY A 142 -9.65 3.18 17.21
C GLY A 142 -8.89 2.89 15.91
N ARG A 143 -8.21 1.75 15.83
CA ARG A 143 -7.50 1.29 14.64
C ARG A 143 -8.46 0.89 13.52
N LYS A 144 -9.55 0.21 13.85
CA LYS A 144 -10.66 -0.03 12.90
C LYS A 144 -11.15 1.27 12.28
N ALA A 145 -11.43 2.30 13.09
CA ALA A 145 -11.89 3.59 12.60
C ALA A 145 -10.86 4.27 11.68
N ALA A 146 -9.56 4.14 11.98
CA ALA A 146 -8.49 4.63 11.13
C ALA A 146 -8.44 3.92 9.78
N TYR A 147 -8.57 2.59 9.75
CA TYR A 147 -8.64 1.82 8.49
C TYR A 147 -9.88 2.12 7.67
N VAL A 148 -11.03 2.35 8.30
CA VAL A 148 -12.25 2.79 7.62
C VAL A 148 -12.03 4.15 6.97
N LYS A 149 -11.53 5.14 7.72
CA LYS A 149 -11.23 6.49 7.18
C LYS A 149 -10.25 6.42 6.02
N ALA A 150 -9.14 5.71 6.18
CA ALA A 150 -8.14 5.59 5.14
C ALA A 150 -8.68 4.83 3.91
N SER A 151 -9.53 3.81 4.09
CA SER A 151 -10.20 3.13 2.97
C SER A 151 -11.14 4.07 2.21
N TYR A 152 -11.88 4.95 2.90
CA TYR A 152 -12.68 5.96 2.23
C TYR A 152 -11.83 6.98 1.45
N VAL A 153 -10.66 7.36 1.97
CA VAL A 153 -9.72 8.23 1.24
C VAL A 153 -9.27 7.57 -0.06
N TRP A 154 -8.84 6.30 0.00
CA TRP A 154 -8.47 5.55 -1.20
C TRP A 154 -9.63 5.43 -2.18
N GLY A 155 -10.81 5.06 -1.68
CA GLY A 155 -12.04 5.00 -2.48
C GLY A 155 -12.33 6.34 -3.18
N ALA A 156 -12.33 7.44 -2.45
CA ALA A 156 -12.60 8.77 -2.98
C ALA A 156 -11.59 9.20 -4.06
N ILE A 157 -10.29 8.98 -3.83
CA ILE A 157 -9.25 9.33 -4.80
C ILE A 157 -9.37 8.49 -6.08
N LEU A 158 -9.61 7.18 -5.95
CA LEU A 158 -9.77 6.28 -7.10
C LEU A 158 -11.05 6.57 -7.88
N LEU A 159 -12.15 6.89 -7.19
CA LEU A 159 -13.40 7.30 -7.82
C LEU A 159 -13.27 8.66 -8.51
N ALA A 160 -12.58 9.64 -7.90
CA ALA A 160 -12.29 10.92 -8.54
C ALA A 160 -11.43 10.74 -9.80
N LYS A 161 -10.39 9.89 -9.73
CA LYS A 161 -9.58 9.52 -10.89
C LYS A 161 -10.43 8.92 -12.01
N SER A 162 -11.35 8.00 -11.68
CA SER A 162 -12.29 7.43 -12.64
C SER A 162 -13.24 8.50 -13.21
N ALA A 163 -13.77 9.39 -12.37
CA ALA A 163 -14.65 10.48 -12.79
C ALA A 163 -13.96 11.45 -13.76
N ILE A 164 -12.64 11.58 -13.73
CA ILE A 164 -11.86 12.35 -14.71
C ILE A 164 -11.56 11.54 -15.97
N THR A 165 -11.19 10.25 -15.81
CA THR A 165 -10.71 9.42 -16.91
C THR A 165 -11.84 8.94 -17.83
N PHE A 166 -13.01 8.59 -17.29
CA PHE A 166 -14.14 8.09 -18.07
C PHE A 166 -14.70 9.13 -19.07
N PRO A 167 -14.88 10.41 -18.72
CA PRO A 167 -15.24 11.44 -19.70
C PRO A 167 -14.26 11.53 -20.87
N ILE A 168 -12.95 11.53 -20.59
CA ILE A 168 -11.93 11.59 -21.65
C ILE A 168 -11.94 10.32 -22.51
N TYR A 169 -12.35 9.18 -21.95
CA TYR A 169 -12.51 7.96 -22.76
C TYR A 169 -13.67 8.05 -23.76
N PHE A 170 -14.80 8.62 -23.35
CA PHE A 170 -15.96 8.77 -24.22
C PHE A 170 -15.79 9.87 -25.25
N TRP A 171 -15.24 11.02 -24.86
CA TRP A 171 -15.20 12.23 -25.71
C TRP A 171 -13.81 12.60 -26.24
N GLY A 172 -12.74 11.98 -25.74
CA GLY A 172 -11.36 12.25 -26.16
C GLY A 172 -10.77 11.17 -27.06
N ASP A 173 -9.47 11.31 -27.33
CA ASP A 173 -8.67 10.39 -28.14
C ASP A 173 -7.72 9.51 -27.28
N ALA A 174 -7.11 8.51 -27.91
CA ALA A 174 -6.20 7.57 -27.24
C ALA A 174 -4.92 8.24 -26.72
N THR A 175 -4.49 9.34 -27.34
CA THR A 175 -3.29 10.10 -26.96
C THR A 175 -3.53 10.90 -25.67
N GLN A 176 -4.67 11.58 -25.59
CA GLN A 176 -5.15 12.28 -24.40
C GLN A 176 -5.29 11.33 -23.21
N LEU A 177 -5.88 10.14 -23.43
CA LEU A 177 -5.94 9.09 -22.40
C LEU A 177 -4.55 8.64 -21.96
N GLY A 178 -3.60 8.48 -22.88
CA GLY A 178 -2.22 8.12 -22.57
C GLY A 178 -1.55 9.15 -21.65
N TRP A 179 -1.62 10.43 -22.00
CA TRP A 179 -1.08 11.51 -21.17
C TRP A 179 -1.77 11.60 -19.81
N LEU A 180 -3.10 11.48 -19.79
CA LEU A 180 -3.87 11.52 -18.55
C LEU A 180 -3.52 10.35 -17.62
N ARG A 181 -3.26 9.16 -18.17
CA ARG A 181 -2.83 7.98 -17.42
C ARG A 181 -1.49 8.22 -16.73
N VAL A 182 -0.55 8.86 -17.41
CA VAL A 182 0.76 9.25 -16.84
C VAL A 182 0.57 10.30 -15.75
N ALA A 183 -0.17 11.36 -16.03
CA ALA A 183 -0.42 12.46 -15.09
C ALA A 183 -1.16 12.01 -13.83
N LEU A 184 -2.16 11.14 -13.95
CA LEU A 184 -2.94 10.59 -12.83
C LEU A 184 -2.39 9.27 -12.29
N GLY A 185 -1.19 8.86 -12.73
CA GLY A 185 -0.56 7.63 -12.26
C GLY A 185 -0.06 7.78 -10.83
N ILE A 186 1.00 8.54 -10.67
CA ILE A 186 1.76 8.67 -9.41
C ILE A 186 1.13 9.69 -8.43
N PRO A 187 0.72 10.90 -8.84
CA PRO A 187 0.29 11.92 -7.88
C PRO A 187 -0.90 11.51 -6.99
N PRO A 188 -2.01 10.95 -7.53
CA PRO A 188 -3.12 10.50 -6.70
C PRO A 188 -2.73 9.36 -5.74
N PHE A 189 -1.84 8.47 -6.18
CA PHE A 189 -1.34 7.38 -5.34
C PHE A 189 -0.51 7.91 -4.16
N LEU A 190 0.42 8.84 -4.40
CA LEU A 190 1.21 9.47 -3.34
C LEU A 190 0.32 10.21 -2.34
N LEU A 191 -0.71 10.90 -2.83
CA LEU A 191 -1.69 11.56 -1.97
C LEU A 191 -2.41 10.55 -1.07
N ALA A 192 -2.85 9.42 -1.62
CA ALA A 192 -3.52 8.37 -0.86
C ALA A 192 -2.62 7.79 0.25
N VAL A 193 -1.36 7.51 -0.07
CA VAL A 193 -0.35 7.02 0.89
C VAL A 193 -0.09 8.06 1.97
N TYR A 194 0.11 9.33 1.61
CA TYR A 194 0.37 10.42 2.55
C TYR A 194 -0.80 10.63 3.53
N LEU A 195 -2.03 10.64 3.02
CA LEU A 195 -3.22 10.76 3.87
C LEU A 195 -3.41 9.52 4.76
N THR A 196 -3.10 8.33 4.25
CA THR A 196 -3.12 7.09 5.04
C THR A 196 -2.13 7.17 6.20
N TRP A 197 -0.92 7.68 5.96
CA TRP A 197 0.09 7.93 6.99
C TRP A 197 -0.43 8.88 8.07
N ILE A 198 -0.97 10.05 7.69
CA ILE A 198 -1.52 11.02 8.65
C ILE A 198 -2.62 10.39 9.54
N ILE A 199 -3.46 9.53 8.95
CA ILE A 199 -4.54 8.86 9.65
C ILE A 199 -3.97 7.81 10.62
N LEU A 200 -3.00 7.01 10.19
CA LEU A 200 -2.47 5.90 10.99
C LEU A 200 -1.53 6.36 12.11
N VAL A 201 -0.77 7.44 11.93
CA VAL A 201 0.07 8.00 13.01
C VAL A 201 -0.76 8.50 14.20
N LYS A 202 -2.04 8.79 13.98
CA LYS A 202 -2.99 9.20 15.03
C LYS A 202 -3.82 8.02 15.58
N ALA A 203 -3.67 6.83 15.01
CA ALA A 203 -4.41 5.65 15.42
C ALA A 203 -3.67 4.95 16.57
N PRO A 204 -4.38 4.23 17.46
CA PRO A 204 -3.74 3.42 18.49
C PRO A 204 -2.81 2.37 17.87
N ALA A 205 -1.75 2.01 18.59
CA ALA A 205 -0.75 1.03 18.17
C ALA A 205 -1.37 -0.31 17.71
N PRO A 206 -0.71 -0.99 16.75
CA PRO A 206 -1.07 -2.36 16.41
C PRO A 206 -0.88 -3.26 17.62
N ILE A 207 -1.77 -4.25 17.76
CA ILE A 207 -1.58 -5.35 18.70
C ILE A 207 -0.82 -6.43 17.94
N ASP A 208 0.44 -6.70 18.32
CA ASP A 208 1.24 -7.74 17.67
C ASP A 208 0.75 -9.13 18.12
N VAL A 209 -0.20 -9.66 17.36
CA VAL A 209 -0.79 -10.98 17.62
C VAL A 209 0.22 -12.09 17.33
N VAL A 210 1.15 -11.87 16.40
CA VAL A 210 2.22 -12.84 16.12
C VAL A 210 3.11 -13.00 17.35
N ALA A 211 3.51 -11.90 17.98
CA ALA A 211 4.32 -11.94 19.19
C ALA A 211 3.58 -12.59 20.39
N GLU A 212 2.29 -12.32 20.55
CA GLU A 212 1.45 -12.99 21.56
C GLU A 212 1.43 -14.52 21.36
N MET A 213 1.18 -14.98 20.13
CA MET A 213 1.19 -16.41 19.80
C MET A 213 2.58 -17.05 20.00
N GLU A 214 3.66 -16.38 19.60
CA GLU A 214 5.03 -16.85 19.81
C GLU A 214 5.38 -16.97 21.31
N ALA A 215 4.83 -16.10 22.16
CA ALA A 215 5.04 -16.16 23.61
C ALA A 215 4.24 -17.31 24.25
N GLU A 216 2.99 -17.53 23.82
CA GLU A 216 2.16 -18.65 24.27
C GLU A 216 2.79 -20.00 23.91
N GLU A 217 3.28 -20.15 22.67
CA GLU A 217 3.94 -21.38 22.21
C GLU A 217 5.22 -21.66 23.00
N LYS A 218 6.01 -20.63 23.34
CA LYS A 218 7.19 -20.78 24.21
C LYS A 218 6.81 -21.24 25.61
N ALA A 219 5.81 -20.62 26.22
CA ALA A 219 5.32 -21.00 27.54
C ALA A 219 4.78 -22.44 27.56
N GLU A 220 4.11 -22.89 26.49
CA GLU A 220 3.67 -24.27 26.34
C GLU A 220 4.85 -25.24 26.23
N LYS A 221 5.86 -24.93 25.41
CA LYS A 221 7.09 -25.72 25.29
C LYS A 221 7.86 -25.82 26.61
N GLU A 222 7.93 -24.74 27.37
CA GLU A 222 8.55 -24.74 28.71
C GLU A 222 7.78 -25.63 29.68
N ARG A 223 6.44 -25.52 29.72
CA ARG A 223 5.58 -26.39 30.54
C ARG A 223 5.70 -27.85 30.14
N GLU A 224 5.78 -28.17 28.85
CA GLU A 224 6.01 -29.53 28.38
C GLU A 224 7.41 -30.04 28.77
N ALA A 225 8.44 -29.22 28.65
CA ALA A 225 9.79 -29.56 29.04
C ALA A 225 9.88 -29.83 30.54
N GLU A 226 9.23 -29.01 31.37
CA GLU A 226 9.11 -29.23 32.82
C GLU A 226 8.37 -30.53 33.14
N ARG A 227 7.23 -30.80 32.49
CA ARG A 227 6.51 -32.08 32.67
C ARG A 227 7.36 -33.28 32.27
N LYS A 228 8.09 -33.19 31.15
CA LYS A 228 9.00 -34.25 30.69
C LYS A 228 10.16 -34.46 31.67
N ARG A 229 10.74 -33.38 32.22
CA ARG A 229 11.79 -33.44 33.25
C ARG A 229 11.27 -34.07 34.55
N ALA A 230 10.09 -33.66 35.02
CA ALA A 230 9.47 -34.23 36.21
C ALA A 230 9.16 -35.73 36.03
N ALA A 231 8.58 -36.12 34.90
CA ALA A 231 8.31 -37.53 34.59
C ALA A 231 9.58 -38.39 34.39
N ALA A 232 10.69 -37.78 33.95
CA ALA A 232 11.98 -38.46 33.87
C ALA A 232 12.61 -38.64 35.27
N ALA A 233 12.48 -37.65 36.16
CA ALA A 233 12.96 -37.72 37.54
C ALA A 233 12.18 -38.76 38.37
N GLU A 234 10.87 -38.89 38.14
CA GLU A 234 10.03 -39.90 38.81
C GLU A 234 10.32 -41.34 38.35
N LYS A 235 10.89 -41.51 37.15
CA LYS A 235 11.28 -42.82 36.58
C LYS A 235 12.72 -43.23 36.89
N MET A 236 13.50 -42.41 37.59
CA MET A 236 14.84 -42.78 38.06
C MET A 236 14.72 -43.44 39.45
N PRO A 237 15.01 -44.75 39.58
CA PRO A 237 14.99 -45.45 40.86
C PRO A 237 16.14 -45.02 41.78
#